data_AF-A0A839HD58-F1
#
_entry.id   AF-A0A839HD58-F1
#
_cell.length_a   1.000
_cell.length_b   1.000
_cell.length_c   1.000
_cell.angle_alpha   90.00
_cell.angle_beta   90.00
_cell.angle_gamma   90.00
#
_symmetry.space_group_name_H-M   'P 1'
#
loop_
_entity.id
_entity.type
_entity.pdbx_description
1 polymer ?
#
loop_
_entity_poly.entity_id
_entity_poly.type
_entity_poly.pdbx_seq_one_letter_code
_entity_poly.pdbx_strand_id
1 'polypeptide(L)'
;MRKPPEEVRVISDAIIKDDEWVFDLETASGKFLAGVGRLVIHNSPIRGETFVTRKITRALARIKLGLQDRLYLGNLDAKRDWGHARDYVRMQWLMLQQDHPEDYVIATGKQYSVRDFVNIAAQEIGIELRWEGEGVNEKGYNEKTGVCLIAVDPRYFRPTEVETLLGDPTKAKVQLGWQPEISFAELVTEMMREDLKAAERDALCHREGFTVMQHNE
;
A
#
# COMPACT_ATOMS: atom_id res chain seq x y z
N MET A 1 -24.45 -5.30 3.24
CA MET A 1 -25.30 -6.10 2.33
C MET A 1 -26.75 -5.82 2.69
N ARG A 2 -27.64 -5.62 1.71
CA ARG A 2 -29.05 -5.30 1.94
C ARG A 2 -29.87 -6.44 2.57
N LYS A 3 -29.26 -7.57 2.94
CA LYS A 3 -29.96 -8.72 3.53
C LYS A 3 -29.18 -9.37 4.69
N PRO A 4 -29.89 -9.99 5.67
CA PRO A 4 -29.29 -10.59 6.86
C PRO A 4 -28.45 -11.85 6.57
N PRO A 5 -27.37 -12.12 7.34
CA PRO A 5 -26.46 -13.26 7.12
C PRO A 5 -27.09 -14.65 7.29
N GLU A 6 -28.13 -14.78 8.12
CA GLU A 6 -28.86 -16.04 8.36
C GLU A 6 -29.64 -16.61 7.15
N GLU A 7 -29.63 -15.94 5.99
CA GLU A 7 -30.37 -16.36 4.79
C GLU A 7 -29.57 -17.23 3.78
N VAL A 8 -28.28 -17.51 4.01
CA VAL A 8 -27.46 -18.36 3.12
C VAL A 8 -27.71 -19.84 3.44
N ARG A 9 -28.27 -20.63 2.51
CA ARG A 9 -28.75 -22.00 2.81
C ARG A 9 -28.20 -23.16 1.98
N VAL A 10 -27.56 -22.98 0.81
CA VAL A 10 -27.06 -24.10 -0.01
C VAL A 10 -25.84 -23.69 -0.85
N ILE A 11 -24.89 -24.61 -1.07
CA ILE A 11 -23.76 -24.51 -2.02
C ILE A 11 -24.01 -25.52 -3.15
N SER A 12 -23.90 -25.10 -4.41
CA SER A 12 -24.02 -25.97 -5.60
C SER A 12 -22.77 -25.92 -6.46
N ASP A 13 -22.54 -26.96 -7.26
CA ASP A 13 -21.38 -27.06 -8.14
C ASP A 13 -21.54 -26.17 -9.39
N ALA A 14 -20.63 -25.21 -9.58
CA ALA A 14 -20.61 -24.31 -10.73
C ALA A 14 -19.89 -24.93 -11.94
N ILE A 15 -20.43 -24.72 -13.15
CA ILE A 15 -19.72 -25.05 -14.41
C ILE A 15 -18.75 -23.90 -14.72
N ILE A 16 -17.48 -24.09 -14.36
CA ILE A 16 -16.38 -23.15 -14.61
C ILE A 16 -15.89 -23.38 -16.05
N LYS A 17 -15.83 -22.31 -16.87
CA LYS A 17 -15.02 -22.32 -18.11
C LYS A 17 -13.58 -22.02 -17.72
N ASP A 18 -12.64 -22.79 -18.26
CA ASP A 18 -11.23 -22.90 -17.82
C ASP A 18 -10.40 -21.60 -17.77
N ASP A 19 -10.96 -20.46 -18.19
CA ASP A 19 -10.26 -19.18 -18.34
C ASP A 19 -10.74 -18.09 -17.36
N GLU A 20 -11.79 -18.34 -16.57
CA GLU A 20 -12.42 -17.32 -15.72
C GLU A 20 -12.47 -17.72 -14.24
N TRP A 21 -12.00 -16.82 -13.37
CA TRP A 21 -12.11 -16.94 -11.92
C TRP A 21 -13.50 -16.44 -11.48
N VAL A 22 -14.55 -17.24 -11.71
CA VAL A 22 -15.91 -16.92 -11.27
C VAL A 22 -16.39 -17.99 -10.29
N PHE A 23 -16.82 -17.56 -9.10
CA PHE A 23 -17.53 -18.41 -8.15
C PHE A 23 -19.01 -18.01 -8.18
N ASP A 24 -19.89 -18.94 -8.56
CA ASP A 24 -21.34 -18.75 -8.49
C ASP A 24 -21.82 -19.09 -7.08
N LEU A 25 -22.27 -18.08 -6.32
CA LEU A 25 -22.87 -18.25 -5.00
C LEU A 25 -24.32 -17.82 -5.08
N GLU A 26 -25.23 -18.74 -5.41
CA GLU A 26 -26.64 -18.42 -5.62
C GLU A 26 -27.28 -17.81 -4.35
N THR A 27 -27.83 -16.60 -4.46
CA THR A 27 -28.74 -16.01 -3.46
C THR A 27 -30.19 -16.21 -3.91
N ALA A 28 -31.20 -15.99 -3.06
CA ALA A 28 -32.62 -16.26 -3.35
C ALA A 28 -33.22 -15.62 -4.63
N SER A 29 -32.49 -14.76 -5.34
CA SER A 29 -32.81 -14.25 -6.68
C SER A 29 -32.17 -15.04 -7.84
N GLY A 30 -31.48 -16.15 -7.57
CA GLY A 30 -30.90 -17.05 -8.59
C GLY A 30 -29.64 -16.53 -9.28
N LYS A 31 -28.97 -15.50 -8.74
CA LYS A 31 -27.75 -14.93 -9.36
C LYS A 31 -26.91 -14.16 -8.35
N PHE A 32 -25.62 -14.49 -8.22
CA PHE A 32 -24.63 -13.59 -7.62
C PHE A 32 -23.79 -12.96 -8.71
N LEU A 33 -23.83 -11.62 -8.76
CA LEU A 33 -23.15 -10.83 -9.76
C LEU A 33 -21.84 -10.32 -9.15
N ALA A 34 -20.74 -10.99 -9.47
CA ALA A 34 -19.40 -10.52 -9.12
C ALA A 34 -18.70 -9.99 -10.37
N GLY A 35 -18.23 -8.74 -10.30
CA GLY A 35 -17.26 -8.20 -11.25
C GLY A 35 -15.83 -8.40 -10.73
N VAL A 36 -14.84 -8.48 -11.63
CA VAL A 36 -13.43 -8.52 -11.25
C VAL A 36 -12.91 -7.10 -11.07
N GLY A 37 -12.43 -6.80 -9.87
CA GLY A 37 -11.67 -5.59 -9.62
C GLY A 37 -10.21 -5.82 -9.99
N ARG A 38 -9.69 -5.13 -11.01
CA ARG A 38 -8.23 -5.01 -11.19
C ARG A 38 -7.73 -3.91 -10.26
N LEU A 39 -7.53 -4.29 -8.99
CA LEU A 39 -6.99 -3.40 -7.97
C LEU A 39 -5.51 -3.15 -8.23
N VAL A 40 -5.18 -1.88 -8.43
CA VAL A 40 -3.79 -1.44 -8.38
C VAL A 40 -3.32 -1.36 -6.92
N ILE A 41 -2.06 -0.99 -6.69
CA ILE A 41 -1.41 -1.02 -5.38
C ILE A 41 -2.12 -0.07 -4.42
N HIS A 42 -2.68 -0.63 -3.34
CA HIS A 42 -3.32 0.10 -2.27
C HIS A 42 -2.66 -0.16 -0.93
N ASN A 43 -2.54 0.89 -0.11
CA ASN A 43 -1.81 0.89 1.15
C ASN A 43 -2.63 1.53 2.27
N SER A 44 -2.16 1.35 3.49
CA SER A 44 -2.73 1.92 4.72
C SER A 44 -1.79 1.65 5.90
N PRO A 45 -2.05 2.21 7.09
CA PRO A 45 -1.33 1.86 8.32
C PRO A 45 -1.44 0.40 8.77
N ILE A 46 -2.22 -0.44 8.08
CA ILE A 46 -2.31 -1.88 8.35
C ILE A 46 -1.69 -2.74 7.24
N ARG A 47 -0.97 -2.12 6.28
CA ARG A 47 -0.22 -2.84 5.26
C ARG A 47 0.85 -3.74 5.90
N GLY A 48 1.05 -4.94 5.37
CA GLY A 48 2.10 -5.85 5.82
C GLY A 48 3.50 -5.21 5.76
N GLU A 49 4.32 -5.49 6.76
CA GLU A 49 5.57 -4.76 7.05
C GLU A 49 6.64 -4.89 5.97
N THR A 50 6.64 -6.00 5.23
CA THR A 50 7.61 -6.30 4.17
C THR A 50 7.32 -5.58 2.85
N PHE A 51 6.12 -4.98 2.70
CA PHE A 51 5.82 -4.18 1.52
C PHE A 51 6.53 -2.82 1.58
N VAL A 52 7.07 -2.38 0.44
CA VAL A 52 7.96 -1.20 0.36
C VAL A 52 7.44 0.03 1.10
N THR A 53 6.15 0.35 0.96
CA THR A 53 5.53 1.52 1.61
C THR A 53 5.60 1.44 3.12
N ARG A 54 5.23 0.29 3.70
CA ARG A 54 5.26 0.07 5.15
C ARG A 54 6.67 -0.12 5.67
N LYS A 55 7.55 -0.77 4.90
CA LYS A 55 8.97 -0.87 5.21
C LYS A 55 9.59 0.51 5.39
N ILE A 56 9.29 1.46 4.49
CA ILE A 56 9.79 2.84 4.54
C ILE A 56 9.31 3.56 5.80
N THR A 57 8.01 3.62 6.06
CA THR A 57 7.47 4.38 7.19
C THR A 57 7.91 3.80 8.54
N ARG A 58 7.93 2.47 8.69
CA ARG A 58 8.45 1.82 9.91
C ARG A 58 9.92 2.11 10.13
N ALA A 59 10.76 1.96 9.11
CA ALA A 59 12.19 2.18 9.25
C ALA A 59 12.50 3.65 9.57
N LEU A 60 11.89 4.61 8.86
CA LEU A 60 12.08 6.03 9.11
C LEU A 60 11.63 6.46 10.51
N ALA A 61 10.52 5.90 11.00
CA ALA A 61 10.05 6.13 12.38
C ALA A 61 11.09 5.66 13.41
N ARG A 62 11.63 4.45 13.19
CA ARG A 62 12.64 3.86 14.08
C ARG A 62 13.98 4.62 14.01
N ILE A 63 14.39 5.03 12.81
CA ILE A 63 15.57 5.88 12.59
C ILE A 63 15.44 7.21 13.34
N LYS A 64 14.27 7.85 13.28
CA LYS A 64 14.01 9.11 13.98
C LYS A 64 14.24 9.00 15.49
N LEU A 65 13.92 7.83 16.06
CA LEU A 65 14.03 7.54 17.50
C LEU A 65 15.36 6.87 17.89
N GLY A 66 16.28 6.68 16.95
CA GLY A 66 17.56 6.00 17.19
C GLY A 66 17.43 4.49 17.47
N LEU A 67 16.32 3.88 17.08
CA LEU A 67 16.07 2.44 17.23
C LEU A 67 16.58 1.62 16.04
N GLN A 68 16.94 2.27 14.93
CA GLN A 68 17.44 1.67 13.71
C GLN A 68 18.41 2.66 13.04
N ASP A 69 19.52 2.16 12.49
CA ASP A 69 20.55 3.04 11.91
C ASP A 69 20.25 3.44 10.47
N ARG A 70 19.70 2.51 9.68
CA ARG A 70 19.57 2.67 8.22
C ARG A 70 18.39 1.87 7.65
N LEU A 71 17.80 2.41 6.59
CA LEU A 71 16.83 1.73 5.73
C LEU A 71 17.52 1.24 4.45
N TYR A 72 17.37 -0.05 4.13
CA TYR A 72 17.83 -0.62 2.87
C TYR A 72 16.68 -0.85 1.89
N LEU A 73 16.83 -0.38 0.66
CA LEU A 73 15.83 -0.48 -0.41
C LEU A 73 16.42 -1.09 -1.69
N GLY A 74 15.55 -1.52 -2.60
CA GLY A 74 15.93 -1.93 -3.95
C GLY A 74 15.85 -0.76 -4.93
N ASN A 75 15.10 -0.95 -6.01
CA ASN A 75 14.89 0.07 -7.03
C ASN A 75 14.10 1.29 -6.51
N LEU A 76 14.79 2.43 -6.37
CA LEU A 76 14.19 3.71 -5.92
C LEU A 76 13.35 4.40 -7.00
N ASP A 77 13.58 4.08 -8.27
CA ASP A 77 12.94 4.73 -9.41
C ASP A 77 11.69 3.98 -9.89
N ALA A 78 11.39 2.82 -9.30
CA ALA A 78 10.18 2.07 -9.57
C ALA A 78 8.93 2.93 -9.29
N LYS A 79 8.07 3.08 -10.31
CA LYS A 79 6.86 3.92 -10.25
C LYS A 79 5.60 3.10 -10.09
N ARG A 80 4.72 3.54 -9.20
CA ARG A 80 3.45 2.87 -8.93
C ARG A 80 2.34 3.90 -8.72
N ASP A 81 1.15 3.52 -9.13
CA ASP A 81 -0.08 4.12 -8.69
C ASP A 81 -0.46 3.61 -7.29
N TRP A 82 -0.44 4.51 -6.31
CA TRP A 82 -0.67 4.20 -4.90
C TRP A 82 -1.96 4.82 -4.41
N GLY A 83 -2.94 3.97 -4.11
CA GLY A 83 -4.19 4.37 -3.46
C GLY A 83 -4.25 4.02 -1.98
N HIS A 84 -5.24 4.57 -1.29
CA HIS A 84 -5.56 4.18 0.07
C HIS A 84 -6.57 3.02 0.10
N ALA A 85 -6.31 1.99 0.93
CA ALA A 85 -7.11 0.77 0.98
C ALA A 85 -8.59 1.03 1.32
N ARG A 86 -8.88 2.05 2.14
CA ARG A 86 -10.26 2.47 2.49
C ARG A 86 -11.10 2.84 1.26
N ASP A 87 -10.50 3.54 0.29
CA ASP A 87 -11.20 3.97 -0.92
C ASP A 87 -11.45 2.78 -1.85
N TYR A 88 -10.55 1.81 -1.83
CA TYR A 88 -10.60 0.61 -2.67
C TYR A 88 -11.63 -0.39 -2.16
N VAL A 89 -11.77 -0.57 -0.84
CA VAL A 89 -12.83 -1.43 -0.28
C VAL A 89 -14.23 -0.83 -0.50
N ARG A 90 -14.35 0.50 -0.54
CA ARG A 90 -15.59 1.16 -0.97
C ARG A 90 -15.94 0.80 -2.41
N MET A 91 -14.95 0.77 -3.30
CA MET A 91 -15.15 0.38 -4.69
C MET A 91 -15.60 -1.07 -4.82
N GLN A 92 -15.00 -1.99 -4.06
CA GLN A 92 -15.44 -3.39 -4.01
C GLN A 92 -16.93 -3.48 -3.62
N TRP A 93 -17.38 -2.67 -2.65
CA TRP A 93 -18.79 -2.59 -2.29
C TRP A 93 -19.65 -2.00 -3.42
N LEU A 94 -19.22 -0.90 -4.07
CA LEU A 94 -19.95 -0.26 -5.18
C LEU A 94 -20.18 -1.19 -6.37
N MET A 95 -19.18 -2.02 -6.71
CA MET A 95 -19.29 -3.03 -7.77
C MET A 95 -20.44 -4.00 -7.51
N LEU A 96 -20.64 -4.40 -6.24
CA LEU A 96 -21.71 -5.31 -5.84
C LEU A 96 -23.10 -4.64 -5.79
N GLN A 97 -23.19 -3.32 -6.00
CA GLN A 97 -24.46 -2.60 -6.01
C GLN A 97 -25.04 -2.44 -7.43
N GLN A 98 -24.33 -2.88 -8.47
CA GLN A 98 -24.73 -2.70 -9.87
C GLN A 98 -25.77 -3.74 -10.30
N ASP A 99 -26.63 -3.35 -11.24
CA ASP A 99 -27.65 -4.26 -11.82
C ASP A 99 -27.04 -5.38 -12.67
N HIS A 100 -25.84 -5.14 -13.22
CA HIS A 100 -25.09 -6.08 -14.06
C HIS A 100 -23.63 -6.20 -13.59
N PRO A 101 -23.04 -7.41 -13.61
CA PRO A 101 -21.65 -7.59 -13.22
C PRO A 101 -20.75 -6.99 -14.29
N GLU A 102 -19.75 -6.24 -13.88
CA GLU A 102 -18.76 -5.66 -14.79
C GLU A 102 -17.39 -5.59 -14.14
N ASP A 103 -16.34 -5.68 -14.97
CA ASP A 103 -14.96 -5.52 -14.53
C ASP A 103 -14.58 -4.04 -14.49
N TYR A 104 -13.83 -3.68 -13.44
CA TYR A 104 -13.36 -2.31 -13.23
C TYR A 104 -11.87 -2.26 -12.89
N VAL A 105 -11.16 -1.31 -13.49
CA VAL A 105 -9.84 -0.88 -13.02
C VAL A 105 -10.04 0.06 -11.84
N ILE A 106 -9.38 -0.23 -10.73
CA ILE A 106 -9.44 0.57 -9.51
C ILE A 106 -8.04 1.10 -9.24
N ALA A 107 -7.88 2.40 -9.48
CA ALA A 107 -6.58 3.08 -9.53
C ALA A 107 -6.76 4.57 -9.21
N THR A 108 -5.70 5.27 -8.81
CA THR A 108 -5.77 6.73 -8.63
C THR A 108 -5.61 7.51 -9.94
N GLY A 109 -5.04 6.88 -10.97
CA GLY A 109 -4.68 7.54 -12.23
C GLY A 109 -3.42 8.41 -12.12
N LYS A 110 -2.67 8.29 -11.02
CA LYS A 110 -1.42 9.01 -10.77
C LYS A 110 -0.38 8.02 -10.30
N GLN A 111 0.89 8.25 -10.66
CA GLN A 111 2.00 7.41 -10.21
C GLN A 111 3.13 8.23 -9.62
N TYR A 112 3.83 7.62 -8.69
CA TYR A 112 4.97 8.19 -7.98
C TYR A 112 6.06 7.13 -7.83
N SER A 113 7.31 7.56 -7.69
CA SER A 113 8.46 6.67 -7.50
C SER A 113 8.64 6.28 -6.04
N VAL A 114 9.36 5.18 -5.77
CA VAL A 114 9.73 4.79 -4.40
C VAL A 114 10.48 5.93 -3.70
N ARG A 115 11.33 6.66 -4.44
CA ARG A 115 12.00 7.87 -3.98
C ARG A 115 11.03 8.97 -3.54
N ASP A 116 9.98 9.24 -4.32
CA ASP A 116 8.96 10.24 -3.95
C ASP A 116 8.29 9.87 -2.62
N PHE A 117 7.98 8.59 -2.44
CA PHE A 117 7.42 8.08 -1.18
C PHE A 117 8.36 8.34 0.00
N VAL A 118 9.65 7.98 -0.16
CA VAL A 118 10.68 8.19 0.87
C VAL A 118 10.82 9.65 1.24
N ASN A 119 10.85 10.56 0.24
CA ASN A 119 11.00 11.99 0.47
C ASN A 119 9.83 12.56 1.29
N ILE A 120 8.58 12.24 0.92
CA ILE A 120 7.40 12.72 1.64
C ILE A 120 7.37 12.15 3.06
N ALA A 121 7.65 10.86 3.23
CA ALA A 121 7.68 10.22 4.54
C ALA A 121 8.76 10.84 5.45
N ALA A 122 9.96 11.09 4.93
CA ALA A 122 11.04 11.73 5.68
C ALA A 122 10.69 13.18 6.07
N GLN A 123 10.08 13.93 5.15
CA GLN A 123 9.66 15.30 5.39
C GLN A 123 8.61 15.39 6.52
N GLU A 124 7.64 14.47 6.58
CA GLU A 124 6.62 14.43 7.63
C GLU A 124 7.24 14.34 9.05
N ILE A 125 8.38 13.66 9.19
CA ILE A 125 9.10 13.52 10.47
C ILE A 125 10.27 14.52 10.61
N GLY A 126 10.29 15.56 9.77
CA GLY A 126 11.26 16.65 9.81
C GLY A 126 12.69 16.23 9.43
N ILE A 127 12.83 15.20 8.59
CA ILE A 127 14.10 14.77 7.99
C ILE A 127 14.14 15.27 6.56
N GLU A 128 15.13 16.11 6.26
CA GLU A 128 15.42 16.54 4.90
C GLU A 128 16.50 15.62 4.32
N LEU A 129 16.23 15.07 3.13
CA LEU A 129 17.10 14.11 2.47
C LEU A 129 17.82 14.73 1.27
N ARG A 130 19.11 14.44 1.16
CA ARG A 130 19.92 14.67 -0.04
C ARG A 130 20.39 13.34 -0.59
N TRP A 131 20.19 13.17 -1.89
CA TRP A 131 20.57 11.96 -2.61
C TRP A 131 21.94 12.15 -3.26
N GLU A 132 22.81 11.16 -3.12
CA GLU A 132 24.10 11.11 -3.81
C GLU A 132 24.37 9.72 -4.39
N GLY A 133 25.09 9.69 -5.51
CA GLY A 133 25.39 8.45 -6.24
C GLY A 133 24.24 8.05 -7.17
N GLU A 134 24.39 6.91 -7.82
CA GLU A 134 23.46 6.41 -8.83
C GLU A 134 23.32 4.88 -8.73
N GLY A 135 22.16 4.36 -9.10
CA GLY A 135 21.86 2.93 -9.12
C GLY A 135 22.11 2.27 -7.76
N VAL A 136 22.86 1.16 -7.74
CA VAL A 136 23.19 0.43 -6.50
C VAL A 136 24.08 1.20 -5.52
N ASN A 137 24.76 2.25 -6.00
CA ASN A 137 25.63 3.08 -5.15
C ASN A 137 24.89 4.29 -4.59
N GLU A 138 23.64 4.50 -4.98
CA GLU A 138 22.84 5.62 -4.54
C GLU A 138 22.47 5.52 -3.06
N LYS A 139 22.55 6.66 -2.37
CA LYS A 139 22.31 6.79 -0.93
C LYS A 139 21.55 8.06 -0.62
N GLY A 140 20.69 7.98 0.39
CA GLY A 140 19.98 9.12 0.98
C GLY A 140 20.62 9.53 2.30
N TYR A 141 21.08 10.77 2.37
CA TYR A 141 21.69 11.37 3.55
C TYR A 141 20.76 12.37 4.19
N ASN A 142 20.76 12.44 5.52
CA ASN A 142 20.14 13.53 6.23
C ASN A 142 20.94 14.82 5.99
N GLU A 143 20.30 15.82 5.38
CA GLU A 143 20.97 17.03 4.92
C GLU A 143 21.65 17.81 6.05
N LYS A 144 21.03 17.82 7.24
CA LYS A 144 21.52 18.58 8.39
C LYS A 144 22.69 17.92 9.10
N THR A 145 22.75 16.59 9.09
CA THR A 145 23.70 15.82 9.90
C THR A 145 24.77 15.11 9.07
N GLY A 146 24.56 14.96 7.76
CA GLY A 146 25.42 14.18 6.88
C GLY A 146 25.33 12.66 7.09
N VAL A 147 24.45 12.17 7.97
CA VAL A 147 24.32 10.74 8.25
C VAL A 147 23.57 10.04 7.12
N CYS A 148 24.12 8.92 6.63
CA CYS A 148 23.49 8.08 5.62
C CYS A 148 22.34 7.26 6.22
N LEU A 149 21.10 7.65 5.91
CA LEU A 149 19.88 7.04 6.43
C LEU A 149 19.29 5.97 5.49
N ILE A 150 19.53 6.09 4.19
CA ILE A 150 19.00 5.18 3.18
C ILE A 150 20.14 4.70 2.30
N ALA A 151 20.17 3.40 2.01
CA ALA A 151 21.08 2.82 1.03
C ALA A 151 20.35 1.82 0.13
N VAL A 152 20.82 1.72 -1.11
CA VAL A 152 20.36 0.68 -2.02
C VAL A 152 21.11 -0.63 -1.74
N ASP A 153 20.39 -1.75 -1.72
CA ASP A 153 20.96 -3.09 -1.60
C ASP A 153 20.43 -3.99 -2.73
N PRO A 154 21.32 -4.57 -3.56
CA PRO A 154 20.96 -5.46 -4.66
C PRO A 154 20.03 -6.62 -4.29
N ARG A 155 20.06 -7.09 -3.03
CA ARG A 155 19.21 -8.18 -2.54
C ARG A 155 17.72 -7.86 -2.59
N TYR A 156 17.35 -6.57 -2.62
CA TYR A 156 15.95 -6.13 -2.70
C TYR A 156 15.47 -5.91 -4.14
N PHE A 157 16.33 -6.10 -5.15
CA PHE A 157 15.90 -6.08 -6.54
C PHE A 157 15.20 -7.39 -6.90
N ARG A 158 14.15 -7.28 -7.71
CA ARG A 158 13.45 -8.44 -8.25
C ARG A 158 14.12 -8.85 -9.56
N PRO A 159 14.30 -10.16 -9.82
CA PRO A 159 14.83 -10.65 -11.10
C PRO A 159 14.03 -10.15 -12.32
N THR A 160 12.72 -10.00 -12.13
CA THR A 160 11.79 -9.40 -13.09
C THR A 160 11.11 -8.22 -12.42
N GLU A 161 11.62 -7.02 -12.66
CA GLU A 161 11.06 -5.79 -12.11
C GLU A 161 9.90 -5.30 -12.99
N VAL A 162 8.85 -4.80 -12.36
CA VAL A 162 7.84 -4.00 -13.06
C VAL A 162 8.26 -2.55 -12.86
N GLU A 163 8.74 -1.87 -13.90
CA GLU A 163 9.25 -0.51 -13.74
C GLU A 163 8.14 0.49 -13.42
N THR A 164 7.02 0.37 -14.13
CA THR A 164 5.90 1.32 -14.08
C THR A 164 4.57 0.59 -14.01
N LEU A 165 3.66 1.09 -13.19
CA LEU A 165 2.31 0.57 -13.08
C LEU A 165 1.35 1.73 -12.82
N LEU A 166 0.53 2.05 -13.82
CA LEU A 166 -0.44 3.15 -13.83
C LEU A 166 -1.80 2.61 -14.30
N GLY A 167 -2.85 2.85 -13.52
CA GLY A 167 -4.20 2.41 -13.89
C GLY A 167 -5.06 3.55 -14.43
N ASP A 168 -6.02 3.22 -15.30
CA ASP A 168 -7.04 4.14 -15.79
C ASP A 168 -8.41 3.80 -15.16
N PRO A 169 -8.89 4.58 -14.17
CA PRO A 169 -10.17 4.34 -13.51
C PRO A 169 -11.37 5.00 -14.23
N THR A 170 -11.23 5.43 -15.49
CA THR A 170 -12.28 6.19 -16.21
C THR A 170 -13.63 5.46 -16.19
N LYS A 171 -13.65 4.14 -16.42
CA LYS A 171 -14.87 3.33 -16.37
C LYS A 171 -15.56 3.38 -14.99
N ALA A 172 -14.79 3.20 -13.92
CA ALA A 172 -15.30 3.24 -12.55
C ALA A 172 -15.84 4.63 -12.20
N LYS A 173 -15.18 5.70 -12.66
CA LYS A 173 -15.63 7.07 -12.46
C LYS A 173 -16.95 7.35 -13.18
N VAL A 174 -17.05 6.98 -14.45
CA VAL A 174 -18.23 7.26 -15.28
C VAL A 174 -19.45 6.46 -14.82
N GLN A 175 -19.29 5.15 -14.57
CA GLN A 175 -20.43 4.28 -14.27
C GLN A 175 -20.82 4.30 -12.78
N LEU A 176 -19.84 4.45 -11.88
CA LEU A 176 -20.07 4.26 -10.43
C LEU A 176 -19.92 5.56 -9.62
N GLY A 177 -19.53 6.65 -10.28
CA GLY A 177 -19.17 7.89 -9.60
C GLY A 177 -17.95 7.75 -8.68
N TRP A 178 -17.18 6.66 -8.80
CA TRP A 178 -16.06 6.41 -7.91
C TRP A 178 -14.85 7.26 -8.28
N GLN A 179 -14.23 7.83 -7.25
CA GLN A 179 -12.92 8.48 -7.34
C GLN A 179 -12.16 8.27 -6.03
N PRO A 180 -10.81 8.26 -6.06
CA PRO A 180 -10.01 8.27 -4.84
C PRO A 180 -10.28 9.58 -4.07
N GLU A 181 -10.43 9.47 -2.77
CA GLU A 181 -10.63 10.62 -1.86
C GLU A 181 -9.35 10.97 -1.13
N ILE A 182 -8.55 9.96 -0.80
CA ILE A 182 -7.28 10.13 -0.10
C ILE A 182 -6.16 10.29 -1.13
N SER A 183 -5.48 11.42 -1.09
CA SER A 183 -4.34 11.70 -1.95
C SER A 183 -3.10 10.88 -1.55
N PHE A 184 -2.13 10.81 -2.46
CA PHE A 184 -0.85 10.16 -2.19
C PHE A 184 -0.13 10.74 -0.97
N ALA A 185 -0.09 12.08 -0.84
CA ALA A 185 0.55 12.73 0.29
C ALA A 185 -0.16 12.41 1.62
N GLU A 186 -1.50 12.44 1.65
CA GLU A 186 -2.28 12.08 2.84
C GLU A 186 -2.06 10.63 3.25
N LEU A 187 -2.01 9.70 2.29
CA LEU A 187 -1.68 8.29 2.53
C LEU A 187 -0.31 8.15 3.19
N VAL A 188 0.73 8.80 2.64
CA VAL A 188 2.10 8.71 3.18
C VAL A 188 2.16 9.30 4.59
N THR A 189 1.57 10.49 4.79
CA THR A 189 1.51 11.17 6.09
C THR A 189 0.76 10.33 7.14
N GLU A 190 -0.38 9.73 6.80
CA GLU A 190 -1.13 8.86 7.71
C GLU A 190 -0.29 7.64 8.14
N MET A 191 0.31 6.93 7.17
CA MET A 191 1.16 5.78 7.44
C MET A 191 2.36 6.16 8.32
N MET A 192 3.01 7.27 8.01
CA MET A 192 4.19 7.74 8.73
C MET A 192 3.86 8.11 10.19
N ARG A 193 2.73 8.80 10.42
CA ARG A 193 2.27 9.15 11.78
C ARG A 193 1.97 7.92 12.63
N GLU A 194 1.28 6.93 12.06
CA GLU A 194 0.93 5.72 12.80
C GLU A 194 2.17 4.87 13.15
N ASP A 195 3.12 4.76 12.22
CA ASP A 195 4.37 4.04 12.50
C ASP A 195 5.28 4.79 13.48
N LEU A 196 5.27 6.14 13.47
CA LEU A 196 5.97 6.93 14.49
C LEU A 196 5.38 6.67 15.89
N LYS A 197 4.05 6.71 16.03
CA LYS A 197 3.38 6.40 17.31
C LYS A 197 3.71 4.98 17.80
N ALA A 198 3.75 4.01 16.89
CA ALA A 198 4.13 2.64 17.22
C ALA A 198 5.59 2.57 17.71
N ALA A 199 6.51 3.24 17.03
CA ALA A 199 7.92 3.29 17.42
C ALA A 199 8.15 4.08 18.73
N GLU A 200 7.38 5.12 19.01
CA GLU A 200 7.43 5.88 20.27
C GLU A 200 7.03 5.01 21.47
N ARG A 201 6.03 4.14 21.30
CA ARG A 201 5.67 3.14 22.31
C ARG A 201 6.81 2.16 22.56
N ASP A 202 7.43 1.66 21.50
CA ASP A 202 8.58 0.77 21.59
C ASP A 202 9.75 1.45 22.32
N ALA A 203 10.06 2.70 21.98
CA ALA A 203 11.10 3.49 22.63
C ALA A 203 10.81 3.73 24.12
N LEU A 204 9.55 3.99 24.48
CA LEU A 204 9.12 4.12 25.86
C LEU A 204 9.34 2.82 26.63
N CYS A 205 8.84 1.69 26.12
CA CYS A 205 9.01 0.39 26.76
C CYS A 205 10.50 0.04 26.97
N HIS A 206 11.34 0.29 25.95
CA HIS A 206 12.78 0.07 26.05
C HIS A 206 13.43 0.96 27.13
N ARG A 207 13.07 2.26 27.19
CA ARG A 207 13.59 3.19 28.20
C ARG A 207 13.22 2.78 29.63
N GLU A 208 12.02 2.22 29.82
CA GLU A 208 11.55 1.74 31.13
C GLU A 208 12.06 0.31 31.46
N GLY A 209 12.96 -0.26 30.64
CA GLY A 209 13.60 -1.56 30.90
C GLY A 209 12.79 -2.78 30.47
N PHE A 210 11.70 -2.61 29.72
CA PHE A 210 10.94 -3.72 29.14
C PHE A 210 11.56 -4.19 27.82
N THR A 211 11.52 -5.50 27.59
CA THR A 211 11.94 -6.09 26.31
C THR A 211 10.94 -5.73 25.21
N VAL A 212 11.44 -5.19 24.11
CA VAL A 212 10.67 -4.92 22.90
C VAL A 212 11.25 -5.73 21.75
N MET A 213 10.38 -6.34 20.95
CA MET A 213 10.79 -7.10 19.78
C MET A 213 11.40 -6.18 18.73
N GLN A 214 12.70 -6.34 18.45
CA GLN A 214 13.36 -5.60 17.38
C GLN A 214 13.04 -6.24 16.02
N HIS A 215 12.12 -5.63 15.28
CA HIS A 215 11.82 -6.00 13.90
C HIS A 215 12.70 -5.16 12.97
N ASN A 216 14.00 -5.46 12.95
CA ASN A 216 14.94 -4.82 12.02
C ASN A 216 15.02 -5.71 10.76
N GLU A 217 14.55 -5.19 9.62
CA GLU A 217 14.68 -5.82 8.28
C GLU A 217 15.68 -5.06 7.40
#